data_AF-A0A7C6ZUY8-F1
#
_entry.id   AF-A0A7C6ZUY8-F1
#
_cell.length_a   1.000
_cell.length_b   1.000
_cell.length_c   1.000
_cell.angle_alpha   90.00
_cell.angle_beta   90.00
_cell.angle_gamma   90.00
#
_symmetry.space_group_name_H-M   'P 1'
#
loop_
_entity.id
_entity.type
_entity.pdbx_description
1 polymer ?
#
loop_
_entity_poly.entity_id
_entity_poly.type
_entity_poly.pdbx_seq_one_letter_code
_entity_poly.pdbx_strand_id
1 'polypeptide(L)'
;MVAMLVLLLTAVACIPGATAEVRVGRQPIDDLTVPSALLPLITSSDFVYLGAFRAPFEDHAGNLLTWGGYALAVNPSASTGATSTGLFIGCHAWRQHLAEIAIPSTVNLSATAALRQDCTDVTEGRLDLVDDMPNLGGALVYGGRLIVSAYGYYDADVSQTRSHFASSMDLAQTGDVVGPEQVGEQAGIVAGYMTTIPEEWQAFLGGPALTGQCCIPIISRTSAGPAASVFDPEDVGRRNPIPANPLLHYPLEHPLAPEDTQNNLFNLTTQIVGMAFPPGSRSLLFVGRHGIGPYCYGTNEECNDPVDPYKGPHAYPYVHQVWAYDVLNLLAVKQGQLRPWEVQPYAVWRLTEMDAVGGASIAGATFDPDAGRLYITEQYGDEPVVHVYRVTVATPTSCQQPVNDPGQHCLHLPLIAN
;
A
#
# COMPACT_ATOMS: atom_id res chain seq x y z
N MET A 1 51.57 37.17 3.22
CA MET A 1 52.83 37.09 2.44
C MET A 1 53.81 36.30 3.30
N VAL A 2 54.45 35.18 2.98
CA VAL A 2 54.79 34.37 1.78
C VAL A 2 55.30 33.04 2.41
N ALA A 3 54.74 31.86 2.07
CA ALA A 3 55.31 30.82 1.17
C ALA A 3 56.68 30.27 1.63
N MET A 4 57.09 29.02 1.47
CA MET A 4 56.54 27.73 1.05
C MET A 4 57.70 26.73 1.19
N LEU A 5 57.36 25.49 1.49
CA LEU A 5 58.22 24.31 1.57
C LEU A 5 58.86 23.97 0.20
N VAL A 6 60.12 23.52 0.20
CA VAL A 6 60.84 23.02 -0.99
C VAL A 6 60.84 21.49 -1.04
N LEU A 7 60.51 20.97 -2.23
CA LEU A 7 60.45 19.59 -2.68
C LEU A 7 61.82 19.09 -3.17
N LEU A 8 62.13 17.80 -3.01
CA LEU A 8 63.25 17.14 -3.70
C LEU A 8 62.75 16.39 -4.94
N LEU A 9 63.42 16.64 -6.07
CA LEU A 9 63.25 15.98 -7.38
C LEU A 9 64.07 14.68 -7.49
N THR A 10 63.55 13.72 -8.24
CA THR A 10 64.35 12.85 -9.13
C THR A 10 63.71 12.78 -10.51
N ALA A 11 64.57 12.80 -11.53
CA ALA A 11 64.27 13.05 -12.93
C ALA A 11 64.14 11.77 -13.77
N VAL A 12 63.32 11.81 -14.82
CA VAL A 12 63.37 10.88 -15.98
C VAL A 12 63.18 11.67 -17.28
N ALA A 13 64.00 11.34 -18.26
CA ALA A 13 64.15 12.00 -19.56
C ALA A 13 63.03 11.67 -20.59
N CYS A 14 62.87 12.58 -21.54
CA CYS A 14 61.76 12.71 -22.50
C CYS A 14 61.74 11.70 -23.66
N ILE A 15 60.52 11.34 -24.09
CA ILE A 15 60.17 11.04 -25.49
C ILE A 15 59.07 12.04 -25.90
N PRO A 16 59.22 12.87 -26.95
CA PRO A 16 58.19 13.79 -27.39
C PRO A 16 57.29 13.16 -28.46
N GLY A 17 55.98 13.19 -28.25
CA GLY A 17 54.99 12.93 -29.30
C GLY A 17 54.00 11.79 -29.01
N ALA A 18 53.18 11.96 -27.97
CA ALA A 18 51.88 11.31 -27.88
C ALA A 18 51.03 12.12 -26.87
N THR A 19 49.95 12.73 -27.36
CA THR A 19 48.85 13.19 -26.51
C THR A 19 48.28 11.98 -25.79
N ALA A 20 48.55 11.86 -24.50
CA ALA A 20 47.91 10.88 -23.65
C ALA A 20 46.45 11.31 -23.44
N GLU A 21 45.53 10.73 -24.22
CA GLU A 21 44.13 10.66 -23.80
C GLU A 21 44.09 9.80 -22.54
N VAL A 22 43.73 10.41 -21.42
CA VAL A 22 43.32 9.69 -20.22
C VAL A 22 42.02 8.98 -20.57
N ARG A 23 42.10 7.71 -20.99
CA ARG A 23 40.95 6.82 -20.97
C ARG A 23 40.64 6.52 -19.52
N VAL A 24 39.76 7.34 -18.94
CA VAL A 24 38.97 6.94 -17.78
C VAL A 24 38.17 5.73 -18.24
N GLY A 25 38.58 4.54 -17.79
CA GLY A 25 37.82 3.32 -17.99
C GLY A 25 36.46 3.51 -17.34
N ARG A 26 35.45 3.80 -18.16
CA ARG A 26 34.05 3.70 -17.81
C ARG A 26 33.82 2.23 -17.45
N GLN A 27 33.60 1.94 -16.18
CA GLN A 27 33.01 0.65 -15.84
C GLN A 27 31.70 0.53 -16.64
N PRO A 28 31.40 -0.64 -17.24
CA PRO A 28 30.10 -0.85 -17.83
C PRO A 28 29.08 -0.65 -16.71
N ILE A 29 28.19 0.32 -16.90
CA ILE A 29 26.97 0.40 -16.11
C ILE A 29 26.21 -0.84 -16.54
N ASP A 30 25.98 -1.78 -15.63
CA ASP A 30 25.09 -2.91 -15.90
C ASP A 30 23.77 -2.35 -16.43
N ASP A 31 23.43 -2.82 -17.61
CA ASP A 31 22.31 -2.40 -18.43
C ASP A 31 21.01 -2.89 -17.77
N LEU A 32 20.54 -2.17 -16.75
CA LEU A 32 19.14 -2.26 -16.31
C LEU A 32 18.28 -1.59 -17.39
N THR A 33 18.20 -2.19 -18.58
CA THR A 33 17.13 -1.86 -19.53
C THR A 33 15.82 -2.25 -18.87
N VAL A 34 15.07 -1.24 -18.42
CA VAL A 34 13.77 -1.35 -17.75
C VAL A 34 12.82 -2.24 -18.57
N PRO A 35 12.51 -3.48 -18.16
CA PRO A 35 11.43 -4.26 -18.78
C PRO A 35 10.06 -3.61 -18.50
N SER A 36 10.02 -2.73 -17.51
CA SER A 36 8.84 -2.18 -16.88
C SER A 36 8.11 -1.10 -17.68
N ALA A 37 8.78 -0.45 -18.66
CA ALA A 37 8.11 0.48 -19.58
C ALA A 37 7.17 -0.24 -20.57
N LEU A 38 7.33 -1.56 -20.72
CA LEU A 38 6.48 -2.42 -21.56
C LEU A 38 5.35 -3.10 -20.77
N LEU A 39 5.35 -3.00 -19.43
CA LEU A 39 4.28 -3.57 -18.63
C LEU A 39 3.00 -2.73 -18.79
N PRO A 40 1.82 -3.37 -18.88
CA PRO A 40 0.55 -2.68 -19.02
C PRO A 40 0.20 -1.85 -17.79
N LEU A 41 -0.54 -0.77 -18.02
CA LEU A 41 -1.32 -0.11 -16.99
C LEU A 41 -2.65 -0.87 -16.81
N ILE A 42 -3.08 -0.98 -15.57
CA ILE A 42 -4.37 -1.57 -15.21
C ILE A 42 -5.45 -0.49 -15.37
N THR A 43 -6.62 -0.89 -15.82
CA THR A 43 -7.76 0.00 -16.04
C THR A 43 -8.97 -0.51 -15.28
N SER A 44 -10.04 0.29 -15.24
CA SER A 44 -11.30 -0.16 -14.63
C SER A 44 -11.87 -1.41 -15.30
N SER A 45 -11.63 -1.63 -16.60
CA SER A 45 -12.09 -2.85 -17.31
C SER A 45 -11.34 -4.12 -16.91
N ASP A 46 -10.22 -4.00 -16.20
CA ASP A 46 -9.46 -5.13 -15.69
C ASP A 46 -9.95 -5.63 -14.32
N PHE A 47 -10.94 -4.95 -13.74
CA PHE A 47 -11.59 -5.35 -12.49
C PHE A 47 -12.84 -6.16 -12.80
N VAL A 48 -12.85 -7.41 -12.38
CA VAL A 48 -14.01 -8.31 -12.51
C VAL A 48 -14.51 -8.65 -11.13
N TYR A 49 -15.70 -8.17 -10.78
CA TYR A 49 -16.34 -8.52 -9.51
C TYR A 49 -16.72 -10.00 -9.49
N LEU A 50 -16.24 -10.73 -8.48
CA LEU A 50 -16.51 -12.16 -8.30
C LEU A 50 -17.66 -12.43 -7.32
N GLY A 51 -18.10 -11.41 -6.58
CA GLY A 51 -19.11 -11.51 -5.53
C GLY A 51 -18.56 -11.11 -4.17
N ALA A 52 -19.31 -11.43 -3.11
CA ALA A 52 -18.92 -11.19 -1.73
C ALA A 52 -19.25 -12.42 -0.86
N PHE A 53 -18.76 -12.46 0.39
CA PHE A 53 -19.15 -13.43 1.41
C PHE A 53 -19.10 -12.77 2.80
N ARG A 54 -19.72 -13.37 3.80
CA ARG A 54 -19.76 -12.83 5.18
C ARG A 54 -18.65 -13.40 6.03
N ALA A 55 -18.05 -12.57 6.89
CA ALA A 55 -17.30 -13.07 8.04
C ALA A 55 -18.28 -13.73 9.05
N PRO A 56 -17.83 -14.68 9.88
CA PRO A 56 -18.65 -15.20 10.97
C PRO A 56 -18.97 -14.08 11.97
N PHE A 57 -20.12 -14.17 12.63
CA PHE A 57 -20.55 -13.18 13.63
C PHE A 57 -19.62 -13.13 14.85
N GLU A 58 -19.21 -14.29 15.35
CA GLU A 58 -18.37 -14.47 16.53
C GLU A 58 -17.38 -15.62 16.35
N ASP A 59 -16.36 -15.65 17.20
CA ASP A 59 -15.41 -16.74 17.29
C ASP A 59 -15.91 -17.92 18.15
N HIS A 60 -15.11 -18.98 18.30
CA HIS A 60 -15.53 -20.14 19.10
C HIS A 60 -15.68 -19.85 20.60
N ALA A 61 -15.11 -18.75 21.08
CA ALA A 61 -15.16 -18.30 22.47
C ALA A 61 -16.23 -17.21 22.70
N GLY A 62 -16.97 -16.80 21.67
CA GLY A 62 -18.00 -15.75 21.72
C GLY A 62 -17.45 -14.32 21.62
N ASN A 63 -16.20 -14.14 21.16
CA ASN A 63 -15.69 -12.82 20.82
C ASN A 63 -16.24 -12.39 19.46
N LEU A 64 -16.73 -11.17 19.37
CA LEU A 64 -17.40 -10.67 18.18
C LEU A 64 -16.41 -10.28 17.07
N LEU A 65 -16.80 -10.56 15.82
CA LEU A 65 -16.18 -9.98 14.63
C LEU A 65 -17.02 -8.81 14.06
N THR A 66 -18.21 -8.58 14.61
CA THR A 66 -19.08 -7.46 14.28
C THR A 66 -18.32 -6.14 14.33
N TRP A 67 -18.59 -5.20 13.42
CA TRP A 67 -17.86 -3.91 13.35
C TRP A 67 -16.35 -4.04 13.12
N GLY A 68 -15.87 -5.23 12.74
CA GLY A 68 -14.48 -5.49 12.37
C GLY A 68 -14.21 -5.27 10.89
N GLY A 69 -13.34 -6.11 10.32
CA GLY A 69 -13.02 -6.09 8.89
C GLY A 69 -11.80 -5.25 8.49
N TYR A 70 -11.15 -4.61 9.46
CA TYR A 70 -9.90 -3.85 9.27
C TYR A 70 -8.68 -4.78 9.26
N ALA A 71 -7.48 -4.22 9.02
CA ALA A 71 -6.20 -4.91 9.04
C ALA A 71 -6.21 -6.27 8.31
N LEU A 72 -6.77 -6.28 7.09
CA LEU A 72 -6.85 -7.49 6.27
C LEU A 72 -5.48 -7.94 5.79
N ALA A 73 -5.23 -9.26 5.82
CA ALA A 73 -4.09 -9.87 5.16
C ALA A 73 -4.45 -11.24 4.58
N VAL A 74 -3.98 -11.53 3.37
CA VAL A 74 -4.05 -12.88 2.81
C VAL A 74 -3.06 -13.78 3.54
N ASN A 75 -3.49 -15.00 3.87
CA ASN A 75 -2.60 -16.05 4.36
C ASN A 75 -2.20 -16.99 3.20
N PRO A 76 -1.05 -16.80 2.53
CA PRO A 76 -0.63 -17.62 1.40
C PRO A 76 -0.23 -19.05 1.80
N SER A 77 0.15 -19.27 3.07
CA SER A 77 0.53 -20.60 3.57
C SER A 77 -0.65 -21.58 3.57
N ALA A 78 -1.85 -21.04 3.61
CA ALA A 78 -3.07 -21.77 3.43
C ALA A 78 -3.52 -21.73 1.97
N SER A 79 -2.96 -22.55 1.09
CA SER A 79 -3.28 -22.52 -0.35
C SER A 79 -3.74 -23.87 -0.91
N THR A 80 -4.59 -23.82 -1.93
CA THR A 80 -4.91 -24.97 -2.79
C THR A 80 -4.48 -24.66 -4.22
N GLY A 81 -3.21 -24.96 -4.53
CA GLY A 81 -2.57 -24.50 -5.76
C GLY A 81 -2.23 -23.01 -5.67
N ALA A 82 -2.53 -22.21 -6.71
CA ALA A 82 -2.26 -20.77 -6.74
C ALA A 82 -3.41 -19.92 -6.15
N THR A 83 -4.15 -20.45 -5.18
CA THR A 83 -5.26 -19.71 -4.55
C THR A 83 -5.14 -19.81 -3.05
N SER A 84 -4.95 -18.66 -2.40
CA SER A 84 -5.01 -18.56 -0.96
C SER A 84 -6.41 -18.87 -0.48
N THR A 85 -6.48 -19.55 0.66
CA THR A 85 -7.71 -20.06 1.27
C THR A 85 -7.94 -19.48 2.65
N GLY A 86 -7.02 -18.65 3.17
CA GLY A 86 -7.12 -17.99 4.47
C GLY A 86 -7.00 -16.48 4.35
N LEU A 87 -7.75 -15.76 5.19
CA LEU A 87 -7.74 -14.32 5.31
C LEU A 87 -7.68 -13.96 6.80
N PHE A 88 -6.64 -13.25 7.22
CA PHE A 88 -6.63 -12.56 8.49
C PHE A 88 -7.55 -11.34 8.42
N ILE A 89 -8.34 -11.14 9.46
CA ILE A 89 -9.37 -10.11 9.53
C ILE A 89 -9.48 -9.54 10.94
N GLY A 90 -9.59 -8.22 11.03
CA GLY A 90 -9.90 -7.53 12.28
C GLY A 90 -11.22 -7.99 12.87
N CYS A 91 -11.20 -8.36 14.15
CA CYS A 91 -12.39 -8.62 14.95
C CYS A 91 -13.07 -7.30 15.34
N HIS A 92 -13.94 -7.29 16.36
CA HIS A 92 -14.62 -6.06 16.76
C HIS A 92 -13.64 -4.92 17.06
N ALA A 93 -13.89 -3.74 16.47
CA ALA A 93 -13.04 -2.55 16.57
C ALA A 93 -12.82 -1.98 17.99
N TRP A 94 -13.45 -2.51 19.03
CA TRP A 94 -13.16 -2.13 20.42
C TRP A 94 -12.06 -2.98 21.04
N ARG A 95 -11.82 -4.18 20.49
CA ARG A 95 -10.81 -5.12 21.00
C ARG A 95 -9.50 -5.02 20.25
N GLN A 96 -9.52 -4.59 18.98
CA GLN A 96 -8.29 -4.48 18.17
C GLN A 96 -7.56 -5.83 18.04
N HIS A 97 -8.33 -6.92 17.95
CA HIS A 97 -7.83 -8.29 17.72
C HIS A 97 -7.90 -8.67 16.25
N LEU A 98 -7.19 -9.74 15.86
CA LEU A 98 -7.33 -10.40 14.56
C LEU A 98 -7.87 -11.83 14.74
N ALA A 99 -8.60 -12.32 13.75
CA ALA A 99 -8.95 -13.73 13.55
C ALA A 99 -8.43 -14.18 12.18
N GLU A 100 -8.44 -15.49 11.91
CA GLU A 100 -8.29 -16.04 10.55
C GLU A 100 -9.59 -16.71 10.11
N ILE A 101 -10.08 -16.35 8.92
CA ILE A 101 -11.25 -16.96 8.29
C ILE A 101 -10.88 -17.64 6.97
N ALA A 102 -11.63 -18.66 6.58
CA ALA A 102 -11.48 -19.34 5.32
C ALA A 102 -12.09 -18.51 4.18
N ILE A 103 -11.35 -18.35 3.07
CA ILE A 103 -11.90 -17.84 1.82
C ILE A 103 -12.76 -18.95 1.19
N PRO A 104 -14.07 -18.75 1.00
CA PRO A 104 -14.93 -19.78 0.41
C PRO A 104 -14.51 -20.14 -1.02
N SER A 105 -14.63 -21.41 -1.39
CA SER A 105 -14.35 -21.87 -2.76
C SER A 105 -15.32 -21.27 -3.78
N THR A 106 -16.53 -20.94 -3.34
CA THR A 106 -17.53 -20.20 -4.11
C THR A 106 -17.84 -18.90 -3.39
N VAL A 107 -17.54 -17.78 -4.03
CA VAL A 107 -17.82 -16.43 -3.50
C VAL A 107 -19.29 -16.10 -3.76
N ASN A 108 -20.09 -16.03 -2.69
CA ASN A 108 -21.52 -15.72 -2.74
C ASN A 108 -21.96 -15.09 -1.41
N LEU A 109 -22.75 -14.02 -1.46
CA LEU A 109 -23.16 -13.25 -0.29
C LEU A 109 -24.03 -14.03 0.70
N SER A 110 -24.61 -15.16 0.27
CA SER A 110 -25.30 -16.10 1.17
C SER A 110 -24.35 -17.03 1.94
N ALA A 111 -23.06 -17.02 1.64
CA ALA A 111 -22.06 -17.83 2.33
C ALA A 111 -21.43 -17.05 3.48
N THR A 112 -21.26 -17.74 4.61
CA THR A 112 -20.45 -17.29 5.74
C THR A 112 -19.14 -18.07 5.74
N ALA A 113 -18.02 -17.36 5.84
CA ALA A 113 -16.70 -17.94 5.94
C ALA A 113 -16.57 -18.81 7.20
N ALA A 114 -15.90 -19.95 7.08
CA ALA A 114 -15.56 -20.77 8.23
C ALA A 114 -14.41 -20.12 9.00
N LEU A 115 -14.53 -20.04 10.32
CA LEU A 115 -13.44 -19.58 11.18
C LEU A 115 -12.31 -20.62 11.22
N ARG A 116 -11.07 -20.15 11.25
CA ARG A 116 -9.86 -20.98 11.34
C ARG A 116 -9.07 -20.72 12.62
N GLN A 117 -8.96 -19.46 13.01
CA GLN A 117 -8.31 -19.03 14.24
C GLN A 117 -9.18 -18.00 14.93
N ASP A 118 -9.30 -18.11 16.25
CA ASP A 118 -10.14 -17.24 17.09
C ASP A 118 -9.59 -15.80 17.17
N CYS A 119 -10.40 -14.89 17.70
CA CYS A 119 -10.01 -13.49 17.85
C CYS A 119 -8.91 -13.33 18.92
N THR A 120 -7.69 -13.01 18.49
CA THR A 120 -6.54 -12.86 19.37
C THR A 120 -5.90 -11.47 19.29
N ASP A 121 -5.42 -10.98 20.43
CA ASP A 121 -4.56 -9.81 20.50
C ASP A 121 -3.17 -10.16 19.95
N VAL A 122 -2.94 -9.81 18.70
CA VAL A 122 -1.67 -10.00 17.98
C VAL A 122 -0.57 -9.03 18.43
N THR A 123 -0.84 -8.18 19.42
CA THR A 123 0.13 -7.28 20.03
C THR A 123 0.53 -7.69 21.44
N GLU A 124 -0.09 -8.74 22.01
CA GLU A 124 0.15 -9.19 23.39
C GLU A 124 0.06 -8.07 24.44
N GLY A 125 -0.94 -7.20 24.33
CA GLY A 125 -1.19 -6.09 25.23
C GLY A 125 -0.22 -4.91 25.07
N ARG A 126 0.52 -4.86 23.95
CA ARG A 126 1.49 -3.79 23.67
C ARG A 126 0.97 -2.72 22.71
N LEU A 127 -0.30 -2.78 22.32
CA LEU A 127 -0.90 -1.80 21.42
C LEU A 127 -0.81 -0.37 21.98
N ASP A 128 -0.99 -0.18 23.29
CA ASP A 128 -0.90 1.12 23.99
C ASP A 128 0.51 1.73 23.96
N LEU A 129 1.53 1.01 23.48
CA LEU A 129 2.87 1.58 23.23
C LEU A 129 2.93 2.40 21.93
N VAL A 130 1.87 2.38 21.13
CA VAL A 130 1.72 3.16 19.89
C VAL A 130 1.13 4.54 20.19
N ASP A 131 0.04 4.58 20.94
CA ASP A 131 -0.75 5.76 21.26
C ASP A 131 -1.69 5.44 22.45
N ASP A 132 -2.37 6.44 23.02
CA ASP A 132 -3.36 6.25 24.09
C ASP A 132 -4.68 5.62 23.59
N MET A 133 -5.06 5.84 22.32
CA MET A 133 -6.24 5.23 21.69
C MET A 133 -5.91 4.66 20.29
N PRO A 134 -5.05 3.63 20.24
CA PRO A 134 -4.53 3.08 19.00
C PRO A 134 -5.55 2.18 18.30
N ASN A 135 -5.46 2.09 16.97
CA ASN A 135 -6.14 1.10 16.15
C ASN A 135 -5.12 0.31 15.34
N LEU A 136 -5.42 -0.95 15.03
CA LEU A 136 -4.72 -1.71 14.01
C LEU A 136 -5.00 -1.06 12.65
N GLY A 137 -3.92 -0.80 11.89
CA GLY A 137 -3.98 -0.18 10.57
C GLY A 137 -4.11 -1.20 9.45
N GLY A 138 -3.07 -2.02 9.30
CA GLY A 138 -2.94 -3.01 8.23
C GLY A 138 -2.26 -4.28 8.72
N ALA A 139 -2.39 -5.35 7.94
CA ALA A 139 -1.62 -6.57 8.17
C ALA A 139 -1.01 -7.05 6.84
N LEU A 140 0.10 -7.79 6.95
CA LEU A 140 0.79 -8.42 5.83
C LEU A 140 1.45 -9.71 6.31
N VAL A 141 1.26 -10.81 5.58
CA VAL A 141 2.08 -12.01 5.77
C VAL A 141 3.36 -11.88 4.95
N TYR A 142 4.51 -11.94 5.62
CA TYR A 142 5.81 -11.88 4.94
C TYR A 142 6.85 -12.72 5.69
N GLY A 143 7.66 -13.50 4.95
CA GLY A 143 8.71 -14.32 5.55
C GLY A 143 8.22 -15.33 6.59
N GLY A 144 6.98 -15.82 6.48
CA GLY A 144 6.35 -16.72 7.45
C GLY A 144 5.92 -16.05 8.76
N ARG A 145 5.89 -14.73 8.82
CA ARG A 145 5.48 -13.93 9.98
C ARG A 145 4.25 -13.09 9.62
N LEU A 146 3.43 -12.78 10.62
CA LEU A 146 2.37 -11.81 10.52
C LEU A 146 2.92 -10.44 10.93
N ILE A 147 2.91 -9.49 10.00
CA ILE A 147 3.34 -8.12 10.21
C ILE A 147 2.08 -7.27 10.36
N VAL A 148 2.00 -6.49 11.43
CA VAL A 148 0.81 -5.69 11.74
C VAL A 148 1.24 -4.27 12.02
N SER A 149 0.52 -3.30 11.46
CA SER A 149 0.71 -1.88 11.77
C SER A 149 -0.40 -1.38 12.69
N ALA A 150 -0.11 -0.33 13.45
CA ALA A 150 -1.08 0.34 14.29
C ALA A 150 -0.80 1.84 14.40
N TYR A 151 -1.85 2.62 14.63
CA TYR A 151 -1.83 4.07 14.61
C TYR A 151 -2.74 4.69 15.67
N GLY A 152 -2.35 5.84 16.21
CA GLY A 152 -3.24 6.72 16.95
C GLY A 152 -4.20 7.42 15.99
N TYR A 153 -5.52 7.30 16.20
CA TYR A 153 -6.52 7.90 15.30
C TYR A 153 -6.48 9.43 15.35
N TYR A 154 -6.33 10.01 16.55
CA TYR A 154 -6.33 11.44 16.78
C TYR A 154 -5.10 11.84 17.63
N ASP A 155 -3.94 11.91 16.99
CA ASP A 155 -2.67 12.29 17.62
C ASP A 155 -2.36 13.75 17.25
N ALA A 156 -2.85 14.68 18.09
CA ALA A 156 -2.80 16.12 17.83
C ALA A 156 -1.48 16.78 18.24
N ASP A 157 -0.72 16.14 19.13
CA ASP A 157 0.61 16.60 19.54
C ASP A 157 1.74 15.97 18.71
N VAL A 158 1.41 15.07 17.78
CA VAL A 158 2.32 14.40 16.84
C VAL A 158 3.37 13.59 17.61
N SER A 159 2.90 12.85 18.62
CA SER A 159 3.72 12.09 19.55
C SER A 159 3.96 10.64 19.13
N GLN A 160 3.14 10.09 18.23
CA GLN A 160 3.30 8.72 17.74
C GLN A 160 4.62 8.58 16.94
N THR A 161 5.49 7.68 17.42
CA THR A 161 6.77 7.34 16.73
C THR A 161 6.86 5.88 16.31
N ARG A 162 6.08 4.99 16.93
CA ARG A 162 6.12 3.53 16.71
C ARG A 162 4.86 3.07 16.01
N SER A 163 4.93 2.00 15.23
CA SER A 163 3.76 1.55 14.48
C SER A 163 3.73 0.07 14.11
N HIS A 164 4.86 -0.63 13.93
CA HIS A 164 4.84 -1.98 13.37
C HIS A 164 5.20 -3.06 14.38
N PHE A 165 4.44 -4.14 14.36
CA PHE A 165 4.63 -5.37 15.13
C PHE A 165 4.92 -6.53 14.19
N ALA A 166 5.54 -7.58 14.73
CA ALA A 166 5.59 -8.88 14.07
C ALA A 166 5.29 -10.00 15.07
N SER A 167 4.58 -11.02 14.62
CA SER A 167 4.22 -12.22 15.39
C SER A 167 4.17 -13.46 14.48
N SER A 168 3.89 -14.62 15.05
CA SER A 168 3.53 -15.83 14.28
C SER A 168 2.21 -15.64 13.53
N MET A 169 2.04 -16.42 12.46
CA MET A 169 0.75 -16.58 11.77
C MET A 169 -0.20 -17.52 12.53
N ASP A 170 0.32 -18.30 13.48
CA ASP A 170 -0.49 -19.01 14.48
C ASP A 170 -0.82 -18.03 15.61
N LEU A 171 -2.05 -17.50 15.59
CA LEU A 171 -2.56 -16.51 16.52
C LEU A 171 -2.63 -17.06 17.96
N ALA A 172 -2.69 -18.39 18.14
CA ALA A 172 -2.67 -18.99 19.47
C ALA A 172 -1.26 -19.03 20.09
N GLN A 173 -0.21 -18.79 19.29
CA GLN A 173 1.14 -18.67 19.80
C GLN A 173 1.28 -17.41 20.66
N THR A 174 1.97 -17.55 21.79
CA THR A 174 2.17 -16.44 22.75
C THR A 174 3.65 -16.34 23.14
N GLY A 175 4.04 -15.16 23.60
CA GLY A 175 5.41 -14.79 23.93
C GLY A 175 6.29 -14.53 22.72
N ASP A 176 5.72 -14.28 21.54
CA ASP A 176 6.44 -14.18 20.27
C ASP A 176 6.29 -12.83 19.55
N VAL A 177 5.43 -11.95 20.07
CA VAL A 177 5.28 -10.59 19.54
C VAL A 177 6.55 -9.77 19.76
N VAL A 178 7.01 -9.13 18.68
CA VAL A 178 8.01 -8.06 18.69
C VAL A 178 7.38 -6.74 18.23
N GLY A 179 7.88 -5.62 18.76
CA GLY A 179 7.32 -4.29 18.52
C GLY A 179 6.45 -3.73 19.66
N PRO A 180 5.86 -2.55 19.46
CA PRO A 180 5.88 -1.79 18.21
C PRO A 180 7.25 -1.15 17.96
N GLU A 181 7.74 -1.26 16.74
CA GLU A 181 8.98 -0.62 16.30
C GLU A 181 8.67 0.67 15.52
N GLN A 182 9.65 1.58 15.49
CA GLN A 182 9.61 2.75 14.63
C GLN A 182 9.91 2.34 13.18
N VAL A 183 9.03 2.73 12.26
CA VAL A 183 9.22 2.58 10.80
C VAL A 183 9.24 3.97 10.17
N GLY A 184 10.31 4.28 9.45
CA GLY A 184 10.52 5.61 8.89
C GLY A 184 10.60 6.71 9.96
N GLU A 185 10.41 7.95 9.50
CA GLU A 185 10.48 9.13 10.36
C GLU A 185 9.12 9.58 10.90
N GLN A 186 8.02 9.23 10.21
CA GLN A 186 6.69 9.71 10.53
C GLN A 186 5.64 8.59 10.48
N ALA A 187 5.21 8.15 11.66
CA ALA A 187 4.28 7.02 11.80
C ALA A 187 2.94 7.27 11.08
N GLY A 188 2.43 8.50 11.08
CA GLY A 188 1.16 8.88 10.44
C GLY A 188 1.09 8.65 8.92
N ILE A 189 2.20 8.32 8.25
CA ILE A 189 2.26 8.05 6.80
C ILE A 189 2.53 6.57 6.48
N VAL A 190 2.92 5.77 7.48
CA VAL A 190 3.31 4.35 7.30
C VAL A 190 2.52 3.38 8.17
N ALA A 191 1.73 3.85 9.13
CA ALA A 191 1.11 3.01 10.15
C ALA A 191 -0.21 2.34 9.72
N GLY A 192 -0.38 2.04 8.43
CA GLY A 192 -1.64 1.62 7.83
C GLY A 192 -1.51 0.37 6.96
N TYR A 193 -2.15 0.42 5.81
CA TYR A 193 -2.19 -0.66 4.83
C TYR A 193 -0.80 -1.01 4.28
N MET A 194 -0.64 -2.28 3.88
CA MET A 194 0.61 -2.82 3.35
C MET A 194 0.34 -3.68 2.11
N THR A 195 1.34 -3.85 1.26
CA THR A 195 1.31 -4.80 0.13
C THR A 195 2.74 -5.23 -0.23
N THR A 196 2.90 -6.39 -0.87
CA THR A 196 4.20 -6.81 -1.42
C THR A 196 4.51 -6.05 -2.71
N ILE A 197 5.79 -5.86 -3.00
CA ILE A 197 6.28 -5.38 -4.29
C ILE A 197 6.53 -6.61 -5.17
N PRO A 198 5.93 -6.69 -6.38
CA PRO A 198 6.21 -7.77 -7.32
C PRO A 198 7.70 -7.90 -7.62
N GLU A 199 8.19 -9.13 -7.80
CA GLU A 199 9.61 -9.45 -7.93
C GLU A 199 10.32 -8.58 -8.98
N GLU A 200 9.66 -8.34 -10.12
CA GLU A 200 10.16 -7.53 -11.22
C GLU A 200 10.40 -6.05 -10.86
N TRP A 201 9.84 -5.56 -9.76
CA TRP A 201 9.97 -4.19 -9.27
C TRP A 201 10.86 -4.03 -8.04
N GLN A 202 11.14 -5.11 -7.29
CA GLN A 202 11.83 -5.02 -6.01
C GLN A 202 13.21 -4.39 -6.12
N ALA A 203 14.01 -4.78 -7.11
CA ALA A 203 15.34 -4.23 -7.33
C ALA A 203 15.31 -2.74 -7.72
N PHE A 204 14.29 -2.32 -8.48
CA PHE A 204 14.14 -0.93 -8.92
C PHE A 204 13.68 0.00 -7.80
N LEU A 205 12.72 -0.46 -6.98
CA LEU A 205 12.17 0.34 -5.88
C LEU A 205 13.02 0.23 -4.60
N GLY A 206 13.82 -0.83 -4.48
CA GLY A 206 14.82 -1.01 -3.43
C GLY A 206 14.26 -1.67 -2.17
N GLY A 207 13.35 -2.63 -2.31
CA GLY A 207 12.81 -3.41 -1.19
C GLY A 207 11.64 -4.30 -1.60
N PRO A 208 11.16 -5.16 -0.67
CA PRO A 208 10.18 -6.20 -0.99
C PRO A 208 8.72 -5.81 -0.72
N ALA A 209 8.45 -4.74 0.02
CA ALA A 209 7.10 -4.35 0.40
C ALA A 209 6.90 -2.84 0.46
N LEU A 210 5.64 -2.43 0.38
CA LEU A 210 5.18 -1.07 0.61
C LEU A 210 4.32 -1.02 1.87
N THR A 211 4.48 0.03 2.65
CA THR A 211 3.58 0.41 3.73
C THR A 211 3.10 1.85 3.53
N GLY A 212 1.90 2.16 3.99
CA GLY A 212 1.26 3.45 3.76
C GLY A 212 0.13 3.71 4.73
N GLN A 213 -0.16 4.98 4.96
CA GLN A 213 -1.26 5.47 5.77
C GLN A 213 -1.65 6.83 5.22
N CYS A 214 -2.93 7.11 5.19
CA CYS A 214 -3.37 8.45 4.89
C CYS A 214 -4.66 8.81 5.60
N CYS A 215 -4.96 10.10 5.48
CA CYS A 215 -6.30 10.64 5.53
C CYS A 215 -7.03 10.48 6.87
N ILE A 216 -6.29 10.21 7.95
CA ILE A 216 -6.83 10.21 9.32
C ILE A 216 -6.75 11.63 9.92
N PRO A 217 -7.51 11.92 11.00
CA PRO A 217 -7.52 13.23 11.64
C PRO A 217 -6.14 13.76 12.01
N ILE A 218 -6.06 15.10 12.02
CA ILE A 218 -4.82 15.87 12.07
C ILE A 218 -4.02 15.64 10.78
N ILE A 219 -4.60 16.07 9.65
CA ILE A 219 -4.07 15.79 8.31
C ILE A 219 -2.61 16.25 8.14
N SER A 220 -2.18 17.29 8.87
CA SER A 220 -0.81 17.81 8.85
C SER A 220 0.27 16.81 9.32
N ARG A 221 -0.10 15.76 10.06
CA ARG A 221 0.84 14.68 10.45
C ARG A 221 0.72 13.43 9.58
N THR A 222 -0.18 13.42 8.61
CA THR A 222 -0.41 12.29 7.70
C THR A 222 -0.34 12.75 6.25
N SER A 223 -0.76 11.91 5.31
CA SER A 223 -0.77 12.23 3.89
C SER A 223 -2.15 12.74 3.44
N ALA A 224 -2.17 13.90 2.77
CA ALA A 224 -3.31 14.50 2.10
C ALA A 224 -3.56 13.86 0.72
N GLY A 225 -3.72 12.53 0.74
CA GLY A 225 -3.78 11.64 -0.41
C GLY A 225 -3.09 10.30 -0.11
N PRO A 226 -3.19 9.30 -0.99
CA PRO A 226 -2.53 8.01 -0.80
C PRO A 226 -1.03 8.13 -0.53
N ALA A 227 -0.49 7.21 0.27
CA ALA A 227 0.93 7.18 0.59
C ALA A 227 1.51 5.78 0.44
N ALA A 228 2.77 5.70 0.02
CA ALA A 228 3.50 4.46 -0.08
C ALA A 228 4.99 4.70 0.18
N SER A 229 5.54 3.93 1.11
CA SER A 229 6.96 3.90 1.44
C SER A 229 7.49 2.47 1.35
N VAL A 230 8.64 2.30 0.70
CA VAL A 230 9.32 1.00 0.63
C VAL A 230 9.95 0.69 1.96
N PHE A 231 9.66 -0.49 2.51
CA PHE A 231 10.26 -1.01 3.73
C PHE A 231 10.51 -2.51 3.60
N ASP A 232 11.35 -3.06 4.48
CA ASP A 232 11.53 -4.51 4.59
C ASP A 232 10.78 -5.04 5.81
N PRO A 233 9.71 -5.85 5.64
CA PRO A 233 8.99 -6.40 6.77
C PRO A 233 9.83 -7.37 7.62
N GLU A 234 10.92 -7.92 7.08
CA GLU A 234 11.85 -8.74 7.86
C GLU A 234 12.64 -7.94 8.90
N ASP A 235 12.77 -6.62 8.74
CA ASP A 235 13.46 -5.76 9.71
C ASP A 235 12.65 -5.56 10.99
N VAL A 236 11.36 -5.94 11.03
CA VAL A 236 10.51 -5.81 12.23
C VAL A 236 11.01 -6.71 13.36
N GLY A 237 11.41 -6.06 14.46
CA GLY A 237 12.07 -6.68 15.61
C GLY A 237 13.54 -7.05 15.38
N ARG A 238 14.14 -6.65 14.26
CA ARG A 238 15.56 -6.88 13.93
C ARG A 238 16.35 -5.58 13.76
N ARG A 239 15.67 -4.48 13.46
CA ARG A 239 16.26 -3.15 13.27
C ARG A 239 15.34 -2.08 13.86
N ASN A 240 15.91 -1.05 14.47
CA ASN A 240 15.17 0.10 14.98
C ASN A 240 16.05 1.37 14.93
N PRO A 241 15.64 2.45 14.23
CA PRO A 241 14.44 2.53 13.39
C PRO A 241 14.59 1.70 12.11
N ILE A 242 13.47 1.16 11.64
CA ILE A 242 13.35 0.44 10.36
C ILE A 242 13.29 1.49 9.24
N PRO A 243 14.14 1.42 8.21
CA PRO A 243 14.08 2.36 7.11
C PRO A 243 12.77 2.23 6.34
N ALA A 244 12.16 3.36 6.03
CA ALA A 244 11.06 3.46 5.07
C ALA A 244 11.39 4.58 4.08
N ASN A 245 11.44 4.25 2.80
CA ASN A 245 11.76 5.22 1.74
C ASN A 245 10.45 5.70 1.09
N PRO A 246 10.03 6.95 1.30
CA PRO A 246 8.77 7.45 0.74
C PRO A 246 8.87 7.57 -0.79
N LEU A 247 7.94 6.93 -1.50
CA LEU A 247 7.78 7.03 -2.96
C LEU A 247 6.55 7.83 -3.36
N LEU A 248 5.53 7.85 -2.50
CA LEU A 248 4.30 8.59 -2.67
C LEU A 248 3.89 9.15 -1.31
N HIS A 249 3.71 10.46 -1.22
CA HIS A 249 3.26 11.14 -0.03
C HIS A 249 2.89 12.58 -0.37
N TYR A 250 1.77 13.06 0.16
CA TYR A 250 1.25 14.41 -0.06
C TYR A 250 1.23 15.16 1.28
N PRO A 251 2.25 15.98 1.59
CA PRO A 251 2.20 16.83 2.77
C PRO A 251 1.08 17.87 2.60
N LEU A 252 0.63 18.48 3.70
CA LEU A 252 -0.49 19.42 3.69
C LEU A 252 -0.23 20.65 2.79
N GLU A 253 1.03 21.06 2.62
CA GLU A 253 1.42 22.15 1.72
C GLU A 253 1.33 21.76 0.23
N HIS A 254 1.27 20.46 -0.06
CA HIS A 254 1.18 19.87 -1.39
C HIS A 254 0.18 18.72 -1.44
N PRO A 255 -1.12 18.99 -1.16
CA PRO A 255 -2.13 17.93 -1.14
C PRO A 255 -2.38 17.43 -2.56
N LEU A 256 -2.88 16.19 -2.70
CA LEU A 256 -3.22 15.63 -4.01
C LEU A 256 -4.26 16.50 -4.75
N ALA A 257 -5.20 17.09 -4.01
CA ALA A 257 -6.15 18.08 -4.46
C ALA A 257 -6.55 19.00 -3.29
N PRO A 258 -7.18 20.16 -3.51
CA PRO A 258 -7.59 21.05 -2.42
C PRO A 258 -8.56 20.34 -1.46
N GLU A 259 -8.20 20.34 -0.18
CA GLU A 259 -8.73 19.43 0.84
C GLU A 259 -10.18 19.69 1.26
N ASP A 260 -10.66 20.91 1.04
CA ASP A 260 -11.95 21.45 1.46
C ASP A 260 -12.86 21.80 0.25
N THR A 261 -12.61 21.17 -0.89
CA THR A 261 -13.36 21.40 -2.13
C THR A 261 -13.91 20.11 -2.72
N GLN A 262 -14.98 20.25 -3.49
CA GLN A 262 -15.49 19.14 -4.31
C GLN A 262 -14.51 18.84 -5.45
N ASN A 263 -13.96 17.64 -5.47
CA ASN A 263 -13.14 17.10 -6.54
C ASN A 263 -13.23 15.57 -6.53
N ASN A 264 -12.49 14.88 -7.40
CA ASN A 264 -12.52 13.41 -7.50
C ASN A 264 -11.22 12.74 -7.02
N LEU A 265 -10.26 13.50 -6.50
CA LEU A 265 -8.92 12.99 -6.18
C LEU A 265 -8.71 12.89 -4.66
N PHE A 266 -8.99 13.96 -3.93
CA PHE A 266 -8.80 14.02 -2.49
C PHE A 266 -9.59 15.17 -1.87
N ASN A 267 -10.23 14.90 -0.74
CA ASN A 267 -10.72 15.88 0.22
C ASN A 267 -10.70 15.24 1.61
N LEU A 268 -10.96 15.99 2.67
CA LEU A 268 -10.88 15.50 4.06
C LEU A 268 -11.90 14.40 4.42
N THR A 269 -12.77 13.96 3.50
CA THR A 269 -13.64 12.78 3.68
C THR A 269 -13.06 11.50 3.08
N THR A 270 -11.92 11.61 2.40
CA THR A 270 -11.26 10.48 1.74
C THR A 270 -10.73 9.50 2.78
N GLN A 271 -10.97 8.21 2.58
CA GLN A 271 -10.38 7.13 3.37
C GLN A 271 -9.71 6.15 2.41
N ILE A 272 -8.55 5.62 2.77
CA ILE A 272 -7.84 4.59 2.00
C ILE A 272 -7.50 3.46 2.95
N VAL A 273 -7.88 2.24 2.58
CA VAL A 273 -7.84 1.08 3.47
C VAL A 273 -6.95 -0.05 2.96
N GLY A 274 -6.39 0.10 1.76
CA GLY A 274 -5.57 -0.94 1.15
C GLY A 274 -4.80 -0.50 -0.08
N MET A 275 -3.75 -1.28 -0.37
CA MET A 275 -2.95 -1.22 -1.59
C MET A 275 -3.00 -2.56 -2.31
N ALA A 276 -2.97 -2.52 -3.64
CA ALA A 276 -2.72 -3.67 -4.49
C ALA A 276 -1.64 -3.33 -5.50
N PHE A 277 -0.64 -4.21 -5.62
CA PHE A 277 0.42 -4.11 -6.63
C PHE A 277 0.45 -5.39 -7.46
N PRO A 278 -0.37 -5.49 -8.53
CA PRO A 278 -0.49 -6.71 -9.31
C PRO A 278 0.78 -7.04 -10.11
N PRO A 279 1.33 -8.25 -9.99
CA PRO A 279 2.46 -8.71 -10.80
C PRO A 279 2.18 -8.64 -12.29
N GLY A 280 3.23 -8.39 -13.08
CA GLY A 280 3.17 -8.22 -14.53
C GLY A 280 2.60 -6.87 -14.97
N SER A 281 2.39 -5.92 -14.06
CA SER A 281 1.85 -4.60 -14.36
C SER A 281 2.78 -3.49 -13.87
N ARG A 282 2.54 -2.26 -14.32
CA ARG A 282 3.15 -1.04 -13.76
C ARG A 282 2.17 -0.20 -12.95
N SER A 283 1.21 -0.85 -12.29
CA SER A 283 0.14 -0.16 -11.56
C SER A 283 0.20 -0.46 -10.07
N LEU A 284 0.37 0.60 -9.28
CA LEU A 284 0.06 0.58 -7.84
C LEU A 284 -1.35 1.14 -7.66
N LEU A 285 -2.22 0.36 -7.02
CA LEU A 285 -3.63 0.68 -6.86
C LEU A 285 -3.93 0.91 -5.37
N PHE A 286 -4.62 2.00 -5.06
CA PHE A 286 -5.14 2.27 -3.72
C PHE A 286 -6.66 2.14 -3.74
N VAL A 287 -7.24 1.59 -2.69
CA VAL A 287 -8.69 1.35 -2.60
C VAL A 287 -9.24 1.99 -1.34
N GLY A 288 -10.41 2.62 -1.46
CA GLY A 288 -10.95 3.43 -0.38
C GLY A 288 -12.35 3.97 -0.65
N ARG A 289 -12.72 4.96 0.17
CA ARG A 289 -13.97 5.74 0.12
C ARG A 289 -13.65 7.19 -0.20
N HIS A 290 -14.50 7.85 -0.97
CA HIS A 290 -14.37 9.27 -1.27
C HIS A 290 -15.73 9.96 -1.35
N GLY A 291 -15.86 11.13 -0.73
CA GLY A 291 -17.04 11.99 -0.89
C GLY A 291 -16.94 12.84 -2.15
N ILE A 292 -17.94 12.75 -3.01
CA ILE A 292 -17.99 13.42 -4.33
C ILE A 292 -18.92 14.63 -4.35
N GLY A 293 -19.56 14.95 -3.23
CA GLY A 293 -20.42 16.12 -3.07
C GLY A 293 -19.66 17.38 -2.65
N PRO A 294 -20.39 18.49 -2.45
CA PRO A 294 -19.83 19.71 -1.86
C PRO A 294 -19.25 19.43 -0.48
N TYR A 295 -18.03 19.94 -0.23
CA TYR A 295 -17.40 19.86 1.08
C TYR A 295 -18.16 20.68 2.12
N CYS A 296 -18.28 20.14 3.32
CA CYS A 296 -18.84 20.80 4.49
C CYS A 296 -18.13 20.32 5.75
N TYR A 297 -17.98 21.19 6.76
CA TYR A 297 -17.54 20.79 8.09
C TYR A 297 -18.62 21.15 9.10
N GLY A 298 -19.17 20.16 9.82
CA GLY A 298 -20.34 20.37 10.67
C GLY A 298 -20.90 19.05 11.20
N THR A 299 -22.12 19.08 11.74
CA THR A 299 -22.92 17.87 11.99
C THR A 299 -23.57 17.38 10.70
N ASN A 300 -24.13 16.18 10.75
CA ASN A 300 -24.88 15.58 9.65
C ASN A 300 -26.09 16.45 9.23
N GLU A 301 -26.77 17.14 10.15
CA GLU A 301 -27.84 18.08 9.81
C GLU A 301 -27.31 19.36 9.15
N GLU A 302 -26.20 19.93 9.65
CA GLU A 302 -25.59 21.15 9.09
C GLU A 302 -25.11 20.91 7.64
N CYS A 303 -24.57 19.72 7.39
CA CYS A 303 -23.99 19.32 6.11
C CYS A 303 -24.95 18.57 5.18
N ASN A 304 -26.19 18.32 5.61
CA ASN A 304 -27.18 17.51 4.88
C ASN A 304 -26.65 16.12 4.48
N ASP A 305 -25.94 15.46 5.40
CA ASP A 305 -25.40 14.12 5.22
C ASP A 305 -26.34 13.08 5.86
N PRO A 306 -27.03 12.24 5.08
CA PRO A 306 -27.98 11.27 5.63
C PRO A 306 -27.34 9.97 6.12
N VAL A 307 -26.04 9.76 5.89
CA VAL A 307 -25.36 8.46 6.13
C VAL A 307 -24.22 8.54 7.13
N ASP A 308 -23.60 9.70 7.31
CA ASP A 308 -22.58 9.93 8.33
C ASP A 308 -23.14 10.76 9.50
N PRO A 309 -23.39 10.18 10.69
CA PRO A 309 -24.00 10.89 11.81
C PRO A 309 -22.99 11.68 12.67
N TYR A 310 -21.69 11.58 12.38
CA TYR A 310 -20.65 12.16 13.23
C TYR A 310 -20.35 13.60 12.82
N LYS A 311 -19.94 14.43 13.78
CA LYS A 311 -19.46 15.77 13.48
C LYS A 311 -18.06 15.70 12.87
N GLY A 312 -17.86 16.35 11.73
CA GLY A 312 -16.56 16.39 11.06
C GLY A 312 -16.64 16.88 9.62
N PRO A 313 -15.67 16.48 8.77
CA PRO A 313 -15.74 16.65 7.33
C PRO A 313 -16.85 15.80 6.70
N HIS A 314 -17.67 16.42 5.84
CA HIS A 314 -18.72 15.78 5.05
C HIS A 314 -18.59 16.16 3.58
N ALA A 315 -18.95 15.24 2.68
CA ALA A 315 -18.99 15.46 1.23
C ALA A 315 -19.93 14.45 0.55
N TYR A 316 -21.08 14.18 1.16
CA TYR A 316 -22.10 13.27 0.63
C TYR A 316 -22.54 13.69 -0.80
N PRO A 317 -22.70 12.75 -1.76
CA PRO A 317 -22.65 11.29 -1.60
C PRO A 317 -21.23 10.72 -1.58
N TYR A 318 -21.09 9.50 -1.05
CA TYR A 318 -19.82 8.79 -0.97
C TYR A 318 -19.76 7.64 -1.98
N VAL A 319 -18.57 7.32 -2.45
CA VAL A 319 -18.32 6.22 -3.40
C VAL A 319 -17.10 5.42 -2.98
N HIS A 320 -17.11 4.10 -3.26
CA HIS A 320 -15.88 3.31 -3.25
C HIS A 320 -15.07 3.64 -4.49
N GLN A 321 -13.78 3.86 -4.31
CA GLN A 321 -12.90 4.42 -5.34
C GLN A 321 -11.55 3.71 -5.36
N VAL A 322 -10.99 3.62 -6.57
CA VAL A 322 -9.61 3.21 -6.81
C VAL A 322 -8.82 4.39 -7.36
N TRP A 323 -7.62 4.62 -6.80
CA TRP A 323 -6.62 5.53 -7.35
C TRP A 323 -5.47 4.71 -7.92
N ALA A 324 -5.19 4.87 -9.21
CA ALA A 324 -4.18 4.09 -9.90
C ALA A 324 -2.97 4.93 -10.30
N TYR A 325 -1.79 4.47 -9.90
CA TYR A 325 -0.52 5.17 -10.05
C TYR A 325 0.43 4.38 -10.95
N ASP A 326 1.13 5.09 -11.83
CA ASP A 326 2.15 4.49 -12.69
C ASP A 326 3.44 4.35 -11.87
N VAL A 327 3.89 3.11 -11.69
CA VAL A 327 5.07 2.78 -10.90
C VAL A 327 6.33 3.43 -11.48
N LEU A 328 6.37 3.77 -12.77
CA LEU A 328 7.49 4.53 -13.34
C LEU A 328 7.66 5.91 -12.69
N ASN A 329 6.56 6.55 -12.26
CA ASN A 329 6.66 7.83 -11.53
C ASN A 329 7.18 7.62 -10.11
N LEU A 330 6.84 6.51 -9.45
CA LEU A 330 7.40 6.14 -8.16
C LEU A 330 8.91 5.82 -8.28
N LEU A 331 9.32 5.16 -9.36
CA LEU A 331 10.72 4.95 -9.69
C LEU A 331 11.45 6.29 -9.95
N ALA A 332 10.81 7.24 -10.62
CA ALA A 332 11.37 8.57 -10.80
C ALA A 332 11.57 9.31 -9.46
N VAL A 333 10.67 9.13 -8.48
CA VAL A 333 10.87 9.60 -7.10
C VAL A 333 12.07 8.91 -6.45
N LYS A 334 12.17 7.58 -6.55
CA LYS A 334 13.32 6.81 -6.03
C LYS A 334 14.65 7.30 -6.61
N GLN A 335 14.65 7.74 -7.87
CA GLN A 335 15.81 8.27 -8.58
C GLN A 335 16.06 9.78 -8.34
N GLY A 336 15.25 10.44 -7.52
CA GLY A 336 15.37 11.86 -7.21
C GLY A 336 14.96 12.80 -8.35
N GLN A 337 14.21 12.30 -9.34
CA GLN A 337 13.73 13.08 -10.49
C GLN A 337 12.37 13.75 -10.21
N LEU A 338 11.58 13.15 -9.32
CA LEU A 338 10.33 13.71 -8.82
C LEU A 338 10.34 13.74 -7.29
N ARG A 339 9.57 14.65 -6.71
CA ARG A 339 9.22 14.65 -5.30
C ARG A 339 7.99 13.75 -5.09
N PRO A 340 7.81 13.14 -3.90
CA PRO A 340 6.69 12.23 -3.65
C PRO A 340 5.31 12.81 -4.00
N TRP A 341 5.08 14.11 -3.76
CA TRP A 341 3.82 14.79 -4.02
C TRP A 341 3.62 15.26 -5.46
N GLU A 342 4.64 15.15 -6.32
CA GLU A 342 4.52 15.48 -7.75
C GLU A 342 3.90 14.33 -8.55
N VAL A 343 3.87 13.13 -7.99
CA VAL A 343 3.23 11.98 -8.60
C VAL A 343 1.71 12.18 -8.59
N GLN A 344 1.06 11.93 -9.72
CA GLN A 344 -0.41 11.99 -9.86
C GLN A 344 -0.94 10.61 -10.27
N PRO A 345 -2.17 10.24 -9.87
CA PRO A 345 -2.80 9.04 -10.39
C PRO A 345 -3.04 9.20 -11.91
N TYR A 346 -2.75 8.18 -12.70
CA TYR A 346 -3.08 8.21 -14.13
C TYR A 346 -4.56 7.96 -14.39
N ALA A 347 -5.25 7.31 -13.44
CA ALA A 347 -6.68 7.06 -13.51
C ALA A 347 -7.28 6.95 -12.10
N VAL A 348 -8.56 7.30 -12.02
CA VAL A 348 -9.41 7.12 -10.85
C VAL A 348 -10.73 6.56 -11.33
N TRP A 349 -11.25 5.52 -10.69
CA TRP A 349 -12.55 4.94 -11.03
C TRP A 349 -13.30 4.45 -9.79
N ARG A 350 -14.61 4.26 -9.95
CA ARG A 350 -15.50 3.78 -8.89
C ARG A 350 -15.62 2.27 -8.93
N LEU A 351 -15.79 1.68 -7.76
CA LEU A 351 -16.28 0.30 -7.59
C LEU A 351 -17.78 0.41 -7.29
N THR A 352 -18.62 -0.12 -8.18
CA THR A 352 -20.09 0.12 -8.14
C THR A 352 -20.88 -1.08 -7.66
N GLU A 353 -20.22 -2.20 -7.45
CA GLU A 353 -20.77 -3.48 -7.03
C GLU A 353 -20.84 -3.62 -5.51
N MET A 354 -20.37 -2.61 -4.78
CA MET A 354 -20.35 -2.49 -3.32
C MET A 354 -21.32 -1.42 -2.83
N ASP A 355 -21.78 -1.58 -1.58
CA ASP A 355 -22.67 -0.66 -0.84
C ASP A 355 -24.02 -0.32 -1.51
N ALA A 356 -25.09 -0.91 -0.97
CA ALA A 356 -26.46 -0.67 -1.43
C ALA A 356 -27.10 0.61 -0.85
N VAL A 357 -26.48 1.27 0.14
CA VAL A 357 -27.08 2.34 0.96
C VAL A 357 -26.43 3.71 0.68
N GLY A 358 -25.34 3.77 -0.08
CA GLY A 358 -24.70 5.01 -0.56
C GLY A 358 -23.75 5.69 0.44
N GLY A 359 -23.44 5.00 1.55
CA GLY A 359 -22.47 5.46 2.56
C GLY A 359 -21.01 5.15 2.20
N ALA A 360 -20.79 4.26 1.24
CA ALA A 360 -19.54 3.71 0.75
C ALA A 360 -18.57 3.30 1.86
N SER A 361 -19.11 2.69 2.90
CA SER A 361 -18.34 2.35 4.08
C SER A 361 -17.36 1.20 3.83
N ILE A 362 -16.22 1.26 4.50
CA ILE A 362 -15.07 0.42 4.17
C ILE A 362 -14.12 0.33 5.36
N ALA A 363 -13.66 -0.88 5.70
CA ALA A 363 -12.78 -1.12 6.86
C ALA A 363 -11.35 -1.54 6.48
N GLY A 364 -11.19 -2.30 5.41
CA GLY A 364 -9.91 -2.93 5.08
C GLY A 364 -9.87 -3.38 3.63
N ALA A 365 -8.67 -3.47 3.05
CA ALA A 365 -8.46 -4.18 1.81
C ALA A 365 -7.08 -4.84 1.76
N THR A 366 -6.99 -5.98 1.07
CA THR A 366 -5.73 -6.71 0.87
C THR A 366 -5.73 -7.39 -0.51
N PHE A 367 -4.54 -7.63 -1.05
CA PHE A 367 -4.36 -8.19 -2.38
C PHE A 367 -3.59 -9.51 -2.31
N ASP A 368 -4.15 -10.54 -2.96
CA ASP A 368 -3.50 -11.82 -3.22
C ASP A 368 -2.82 -11.76 -4.60
N PRO A 369 -1.48 -11.60 -4.67
CA PRO A 369 -0.77 -11.51 -5.94
C PRO A 369 -0.77 -12.84 -6.70
N ASP A 370 -0.84 -13.98 -6.02
CA ASP A 370 -0.82 -15.30 -6.65
C ASP A 370 -2.17 -15.62 -7.32
N ALA A 371 -3.27 -15.24 -6.66
CA ALA A 371 -4.62 -15.43 -7.20
C ALA A 371 -5.09 -14.27 -8.09
N GLY A 372 -4.40 -13.12 -8.06
CA GLY A 372 -4.82 -11.88 -8.69
C GLY A 372 -6.15 -11.37 -8.14
N ARG A 373 -6.33 -11.44 -6.80
CA ARG A 373 -7.60 -11.11 -6.14
C ARG A 373 -7.43 -9.98 -5.13
N LEU A 374 -8.30 -8.99 -5.23
CA LEU A 374 -8.47 -7.93 -4.25
C LEU A 374 -9.66 -8.27 -3.35
N TYR A 375 -9.42 -8.32 -2.05
CA TYR A 375 -10.43 -8.49 -1.02
C TYR A 375 -10.66 -7.14 -0.33
N ILE A 376 -11.92 -6.73 -0.19
CA ILE A 376 -12.30 -5.45 0.41
C ILE A 376 -13.42 -5.71 1.41
N THR A 377 -13.28 -5.23 2.65
CA THR A 377 -14.34 -5.37 3.64
C THR A 377 -15.19 -4.10 3.70
N GLU A 378 -16.49 -4.26 3.50
CA GLU A 378 -17.48 -3.22 3.79
C GLU A 378 -17.68 -3.12 5.31
N GLN A 379 -17.65 -1.89 5.83
CA GLN A 379 -17.94 -1.59 7.25
C GLN A 379 -19.41 -1.20 7.36
N TYR A 380 -20.09 -1.55 8.47
CA TYR A 380 -21.56 -1.49 8.70
C TYR A 380 -22.29 -2.80 8.46
N GLY A 381 -22.80 -3.33 9.57
CA GLY A 381 -23.53 -4.58 9.64
C GLY A 381 -23.09 -5.36 10.86
N ASP A 382 -23.99 -6.21 11.36
CA ASP A 382 -23.64 -7.17 12.41
C ASP A 382 -22.48 -8.09 11.95
N GLU A 383 -22.33 -8.35 10.66
CA GLU A 383 -21.26 -9.19 10.11
C GLU A 383 -20.50 -8.44 9.01
N PRO A 384 -19.16 -8.31 9.11
CA PRO A 384 -18.36 -7.77 8.02
C PRO A 384 -18.58 -8.53 6.71
N VAL A 385 -18.74 -7.81 5.60
CA VAL A 385 -18.90 -8.40 4.27
C VAL A 385 -17.62 -8.21 3.47
N VAL A 386 -17.02 -9.31 3.01
CA VAL A 386 -15.80 -9.32 2.21
C VAL A 386 -16.17 -9.43 0.73
N HIS A 387 -15.94 -8.36 -0.01
CA HIS A 387 -16.09 -8.28 -1.46
C HIS A 387 -14.81 -8.74 -2.15
N VAL A 388 -14.96 -9.44 -3.28
CA VAL A 388 -13.85 -10.01 -4.03
C VAL A 388 -13.87 -9.53 -5.47
N TYR A 389 -12.77 -8.94 -5.90
CA TYR A 389 -12.52 -8.59 -7.29
C TYR A 389 -11.34 -9.42 -7.81
N ARG A 390 -11.45 -9.92 -9.03
CA ARG A 390 -10.28 -10.34 -9.80
C ARG A 390 -9.70 -9.13 -10.50
N VAL A 391 -8.40 -8.93 -10.38
CA VAL A 391 -7.66 -7.93 -11.13
C VAL A 391 -6.87 -8.65 -12.21
N THR A 392 -7.23 -8.44 -13.47
CA THR A 392 -6.55 -9.04 -14.61
C THR A 392 -5.40 -8.15 -15.08
N VAL A 393 -4.29 -8.76 -15.46
CA VAL A 393 -3.19 -8.04 -16.08
C VAL A 393 -3.10 -8.49 -17.53
N ALA A 394 -3.26 -7.55 -18.45
CA ALA A 394 -3.14 -7.83 -19.87
C ALA A 394 -1.77 -8.46 -20.15
N THR A 395 -1.71 -9.54 -20.93
CA THR A 395 -0.41 -10.05 -21.36
C THR A 395 0.25 -8.99 -22.25
N PRO A 396 1.52 -8.58 -21.99
CA PRO A 396 2.22 -7.67 -22.86
C PRO A 396 2.17 -8.21 -24.28
N THR A 397 1.60 -7.45 -25.21
CA THR A 397 1.65 -7.83 -26.62
C THR A 397 3.11 -7.70 -27.04
N SER A 398 3.78 -8.82 -27.32
CA SER A 398 5.10 -8.79 -27.94
C SER A 398 5.04 -7.87 -29.17
N CYS A 399 5.91 -6.84 -29.29
CA CYS A 399 6.01 -6.03 -30.52
C CYS A 399 6.34 -7.00 -31.66
N GLN A 400 5.33 -7.49 -32.38
CA GLN A 400 5.54 -8.21 -33.63
C GLN A 400 5.94 -7.14 -34.65
N GLN A 401 7.21 -7.11 -35.00
CA GLN A 401 7.69 -6.32 -36.14
C GLN A 401 6.81 -6.64 -37.36
N PRO A 402 6.17 -5.65 -38.00
CA PRO A 402 5.62 -5.85 -39.33
C PRO A 402 6.79 -6.18 -40.25
N VAL A 403 6.80 -7.37 -40.84
CA VAL A 403 7.92 -7.87 -41.67
C VAL A 403 8.19 -6.97 -42.90
N ASN A 404 7.37 -5.96 -43.21
CA ASN A 404 7.48 -5.17 -44.45
C ASN A 404 7.09 -3.68 -44.36
N ASP A 405 7.13 -2.99 -43.20
CA ASP A 405 6.89 -1.54 -43.15
C ASP A 405 8.12 -0.76 -42.65
N PRO A 406 8.81 0.02 -43.50
CA PRO A 406 9.94 0.86 -43.08
C PRO A 406 9.53 2.11 -42.27
N GLY A 407 8.24 2.29 -41.91
CA GLY A 407 7.70 3.50 -41.30
C GLY A 407 7.31 3.46 -39.81
N GLN A 408 7.36 2.32 -39.12
CA GLN A 408 7.04 2.24 -37.68
C GLN A 408 8.26 1.80 -36.85
N HIS A 409 9.00 2.77 -36.32
CA HIS A 409 10.11 2.51 -35.43
C HIS A 409 9.59 2.14 -34.01
N CYS A 410 9.47 0.85 -33.70
CA CYS A 410 9.71 0.37 -32.32
C CYS A 410 11.17 0.79 -32.01
N LEU A 411 11.41 1.61 -30.97
CA LEU A 411 12.75 2.02 -30.54
C LEU A 411 13.55 0.76 -30.18
N HIS A 412 14.41 0.30 -31.09
CA HIS A 412 15.37 -0.76 -30.85
C HIS A 412 16.47 -0.24 -29.93
N LEU A 413 16.47 -0.68 -28.67
CA LEU A 413 17.72 -0.83 -27.92
C LEU A 413 18.28 -2.22 -28.25
N PRO A 414 19.55 -2.32 -28.69
CA PRO A 414 20.08 -3.55 -29.25
C PRO A 414 20.28 -4.60 -28.16
N LEU A 415 19.55 -5.72 -28.27
CA LEU A 415 19.91 -6.99 -27.68
C LEU A 415 21.26 -7.43 -28.28
N ILE A 416 22.32 -7.46 -27.48
CA ILE A 416 23.54 -8.20 -27.83
C ILE A 416 23.63 -9.39 -26.87
N ALA A 417 23.37 -10.57 -27.43
CA ALA A 417 23.62 -11.86 -26.79
C ALA A 417 25.11 -12.22 -26.91
N ASN A 418 25.78 -12.45 -25.78
CA ASN A 418 26.48 -13.68 -25.41
C ASN A 418 27.16 -13.54 -24.04
#